data_AF-A0A959ZTE3-F1
#
_entry.id   AF-A0A959ZTE3-F1
#
_cell.length_a   1.000
_cell.length_b   1.000
_cell.length_c   1.000
_cell.angle_alpha   90.00
_cell.angle_beta   90.00
_cell.angle_gamma   90.00
#
_symmetry.space_group_name_H-M   'P 1'
#
loop_
_entity.id
_entity.type
_entity.pdbx_description
1 polymer ?
#
loop_
_entity_poly.entity_id
_entity_poly.type
_entity_poly.pdbx_seq_one_letter_code
_entity_poly.pdbx_strand_id
1 'polypeptide(L)'
;MNRGLIAALAVVLIAAGIVGGSWIYWNGEGRPGTPDEFRQRVAATGLVVEWTNTGPRGGDGSANRTCGPLDVSVAEIDGGLWLNWDDRRIELTPESARAFRACKLS
;
A
#
# COMPACT_ATOMS: atom_id res chain seq x y z
N MET A 1 -17.95 -33.68 -36.88
CA MET A 1 -17.40 -32.52 -36.15
C MET A 1 -17.15 -32.96 -34.70
N ASN A 2 -15.89 -33.23 -34.35
CA ASN A 2 -15.53 -33.93 -33.11
C ASN A 2 -15.65 -33.02 -31.89
N ARG A 3 -16.62 -33.31 -31.02
CA ARG A 3 -16.87 -32.60 -29.75
C ARG A 3 -15.64 -32.54 -28.84
N GLY A 4 -14.76 -33.54 -28.92
CA GLY A 4 -13.48 -33.56 -28.18
C GLY A 4 -12.46 -32.51 -28.62
N LEU A 5 -12.48 -32.11 -29.90
CA LEU A 5 -11.55 -31.10 -30.43
C LEU A 5 -11.98 -29.68 -30.02
N ILE A 6 -13.29 -29.46 -29.92
CA ILE A 6 -13.90 -28.20 -29.48
C ILE A 6 -13.66 -28.00 -27.97
N ALA A 7 -13.82 -29.07 -27.17
CA ALA A 7 -13.56 -29.02 -25.74
C ALA A 7 -12.08 -28.73 -25.42
N ALA A 8 -11.15 -29.35 -26.15
CA ALA A 8 -9.72 -29.09 -25.99
C ALA A 8 -9.35 -27.63 -26.32
N LEU A 9 -9.93 -27.07 -27.39
CA LEU A 9 -9.71 -25.67 -27.76
C LEU A 9 -10.24 -24.69 -26.70
N ALA A 10 -11.42 -24.97 -26.14
CA ALA A 10 -12.01 -24.14 -25.10
C ALA A 10 -11.14 -24.07 -23.83
N VAL A 11 -10.56 -25.20 -23.41
CA VAL A 11 -9.66 -25.26 -22.24
C VAL A 11 -8.38 -24.45 -22.48
N VAL A 12 -7.79 -24.54 -23.68
CA VAL A 12 -6.58 -23.78 -24.03
C VAL A 12 -6.84 -22.27 -24.02
N LEU A 13 -7.99 -21.83 -24.54
CA LEU A 13 -8.35 -20.41 -24.55
C LEU A 13 -8.60 -19.86 -23.14
N ILE A 14 -9.22 -20.64 -22.26
CA ILE A 14 -9.43 -20.26 -20.85
C ILE A 14 -8.08 -20.18 -20.11
N ALA A 15 -7.21 -21.17 -20.29
CA ALA A 15 -5.88 -21.17 -19.68
C ALA A 15 -5.03 -19.98 -20.15
N ALA A 16 -5.06 -19.68 -21.45
CA ALA A 16 -4.37 -18.51 -22.02
C ALA A 16 -4.94 -17.18 -21.48
N GLY A 17 -6.26 -17.08 -21.29
CA GLY A 17 -6.90 -15.91 -20.68
C GLY A 17 -6.51 -15.70 -19.22
N ILE A 18 -6.39 -16.77 -18.43
CA ILE A 18 -5.97 -16.69 -17.02
C ILE A 18 -4.50 -16.26 -16.90
N VAL A 19 -3.62 -16.84 -17.72
CA VAL A 19 -2.19 -16.49 -17.72
C VAL A 19 -1.97 -15.07 -18.25
N GLY A 20 -2.63 -14.71 -19.36
CA GLY A 20 -2.55 -13.36 -19.94
C GLY A 20 -3.14 -12.30 -19.02
N GLY A 21 -4.31 -12.55 -18.42
CA GLY A 21 -4.93 -11.65 -17.45
C GLY A 21 -4.09 -11.48 -16.19
N SER A 22 -3.46 -12.55 -15.71
CA SER A 22 -2.53 -12.49 -14.57
C SER A 22 -1.27 -11.70 -14.93
N TRP A 23 -0.71 -11.88 -16.12
CA TRP A 23 0.50 -11.16 -16.55
C TRP A 23 0.24 -9.66 -16.75
N ILE A 24 -0.92 -9.29 -17.30
CA ILE A 24 -1.36 -7.89 -17.43
C ILE A 24 -1.60 -7.28 -16.04
N TYR A 25 -2.17 -8.03 -15.10
CA TYR A 25 -2.35 -7.55 -13.72
C TYR A 25 -1.01 -7.25 -13.01
N TRP A 26 0.04 -8.01 -13.29
CA TRP A 26 1.37 -7.77 -12.70
C TRP A 26 2.23 -6.74 -13.44
N ASN A 27 1.94 -6.45 -14.72
CA ASN A 27 2.74 -5.56 -15.58
C ASN A 27 1.97 -4.32 -16.09
N GLY A 28 0.72 -4.12 -15.68
CA GLY A 28 -0.12 -3.01 -16.14
C GLY A 28 0.14 -1.70 -15.39
N GLU A 29 -0.09 -0.58 -16.09
CA GLU A 29 -0.17 0.78 -15.55
C GLU A 29 -1.34 0.87 -14.55
N GLY A 30 -1.08 0.63 -13.27
CA GLY A 30 -2.13 0.49 -12.25
C GLY A 30 -1.82 -0.54 -11.17
N ARG A 31 -0.67 -1.22 -11.28
CA ARG A 31 -0.16 -2.12 -10.25
C ARG A 31 -0.13 -1.39 -8.89
N PRO A 32 -0.73 -1.96 -7.83
CA PRO A 32 -0.46 -1.48 -6.48
C PRO A 32 1.05 -1.65 -6.23
N GLY A 33 1.75 -0.57 -5.87
CA GLY A 33 3.20 -0.59 -5.66
C GLY A 33 3.65 -1.68 -4.67
N THR A 34 4.94 -1.89 -4.49
CA THR A 34 5.39 -2.84 -3.46
C THR A 34 5.19 -2.26 -2.05
N PRO A 35 5.08 -3.10 -1.00
CA PRO A 35 5.15 -2.62 0.38
C PRO A 35 6.40 -1.77 0.64
N ASP A 36 7.53 -2.09 0.00
CA ASP A 36 8.77 -1.32 0.15
C ASP A 36 8.67 0.07 -0.48
N GLU A 37 8.06 0.20 -1.66
CA GLU A 37 7.79 1.50 -2.27
C GLU A 37 6.86 2.35 -1.39
N PHE A 38 5.84 1.73 -0.79
CA PHE A 38 4.96 2.43 0.16
C PHE A 38 5.76 2.94 1.37
N ARG A 39 6.59 2.08 1.98
CA ARG A 39 7.47 2.45 3.10
C ARG A 39 8.42 3.59 2.73
N GLN A 40 8.97 3.57 1.52
CA GLN A 40 9.83 4.64 1.02
C GLN A 40 9.08 5.97 0.86
N ARG A 41 7.85 5.97 0.33
CA ARG A 41 7.01 7.18 0.24
C ARG A 41 6.71 7.76 1.63
N VAL A 42 6.37 6.91 2.61
CA VAL A 42 6.17 7.34 4.00
C VAL A 42 7.46 7.92 4.57
N ALA A 43 8.59 7.24 4.41
CA ALA A 43 9.89 7.72 4.88
C ALA A 43 10.31 9.05 4.23
N ALA A 44 9.92 9.31 2.98
CA ALA A 44 10.19 10.58 2.30
C ALA A 44 9.48 11.79 2.95
N THR A 45 8.41 11.56 3.72
CA THR A 45 7.79 12.60 4.57
C THR A 45 8.62 12.88 5.84
N GLY A 46 9.67 12.09 6.08
CA GLY A 46 10.49 12.12 7.29
C GLY A 46 9.88 11.35 8.47
N LEU A 47 8.71 10.73 8.30
CA LEU A 47 8.15 9.82 9.30
C LEU A 47 8.83 8.45 9.19
N VAL A 48 9.47 8.01 10.28
CA VAL A 48 10.03 6.67 10.41
C VAL A 48 9.06 5.84 11.24
N VAL A 49 8.59 4.73 10.66
CA VAL A 49 7.67 3.78 11.30
C VAL A 49 8.36 2.43 11.38
N GLU A 50 8.37 1.85 12.57
CA GLU A 50 8.71 0.44 12.79
C GLU A 50 7.47 -0.40 12.46
N TRP A 51 7.43 -0.87 11.21
CA TRP A 51 6.27 -1.53 10.65
C TRP A 51 6.04 -2.91 11.27
N THR A 52 4.82 -3.14 11.78
CA THR A 52 4.34 -4.47 12.18
C THR A 52 3.70 -5.19 11.00
N ASN A 53 2.93 -4.46 10.19
CA ASN A 53 2.30 -4.97 8.98
C ASN A 53 2.28 -3.88 7.92
N THR A 54 2.56 -4.23 6.65
CA THR A 54 2.57 -3.26 5.56
C THR A 54 2.24 -3.92 4.23
N GLY A 55 1.29 -3.31 3.53
CA GLY A 55 0.97 -3.59 2.15
C GLY A 55 1.34 -2.43 1.22
N PRO A 56 1.03 -2.58 -0.08
CA PRO A 56 1.26 -1.58 -1.14
C PRO A 56 0.73 -0.16 -0.92
N ARG A 57 -0.33 -0.01 -0.11
CA ARG A 57 -1.10 1.23 0.05
C ARG A 57 -1.45 1.54 1.50
N GLY A 58 -0.88 0.79 2.44
CA GLY A 58 -1.19 0.99 3.84
C GLY A 58 -0.44 0.04 4.75
N GLY A 59 -0.32 0.42 6.00
CA GLY A 59 0.32 -0.38 7.02
C GLY A 59 0.16 0.22 8.40
N ASP A 60 0.59 -0.53 9.39
CA ASP A 60 0.53 -0.19 10.80
C ASP A 60 1.86 -0.54 11.48
N GLY A 61 2.18 0.20 12.54
CA GLY A 61 3.42 0.05 13.28
C GLY A 61 3.62 1.16 14.30
N SER A 62 4.82 1.23 14.88
CA SER A 62 5.14 2.23 15.89
C SER A 62 6.00 3.35 15.30
N ALA A 63 5.58 4.61 15.50
CA ALA A 63 6.35 5.77 15.11
C ALA A 63 7.02 6.40 16.33
N ASN A 64 8.33 6.64 16.24
CA ASN A 64 9.06 7.29 17.33
C ASN A 64 8.83 8.81 17.31
N ARG A 65 8.48 9.38 18.47
CA ARG A 65 8.25 10.81 18.67
C ARG A 65 9.02 11.29 19.89
N THR A 66 9.17 12.61 20.05
CA THR A 66 9.87 13.21 21.20
C THR A 66 9.18 12.94 22.53
N CYS A 67 7.86 12.71 22.53
CA CYS A 67 7.07 12.36 23.70
C CYS A 67 6.89 10.84 23.89
N GLY A 68 7.63 10.03 23.14
CA GLY A 68 7.58 8.56 23.19
C GLY A 68 6.98 7.93 21.92
N PRO A 69 7.17 6.61 21.78
CA PRO A 69 6.60 5.86 20.66
C PRO A 69 5.08 5.91 20.70
N LEU A 70 4.47 5.79 19.53
CA LEU A 70 3.03 5.75 19.37
C LEU A 70 2.66 4.83 18.21
N ASP A 71 1.63 4.03 18.43
CA ASP A 71 1.08 3.18 17.38
C ASP A 71 0.32 4.03 16.38
N VAL A 72 0.63 3.81 15.11
CA VAL A 72 0.08 4.55 13.99
C VAL A 72 -0.35 3.60 12.90
N SER A 73 -1.30 4.04 12.10
CA SER A 73 -1.54 3.47 10.77
C SER A 73 -1.35 4.55 9.72
N VAL A 74 -0.81 4.15 8.57
CA VAL A 74 -0.68 5.02 7.41
C VAL A 74 -1.42 4.37 6.26
N ALA A 75 -2.21 5.15 5.53
CA ALA A 75 -2.94 4.67 4.36
C ALA A 75 -2.81 5.66 3.21
N GLU A 76 -2.80 5.15 1.98
CA GLU A 76 -2.92 5.95 0.76
C GLU A 76 -4.40 6.04 0.37
N ILE A 77 -4.94 7.26 0.34
CA ILE A 77 -6.33 7.55 0.02
C ILE A 77 -6.34 8.69 -1.00
N ASP A 78 -7.01 8.48 -2.13
CA ASP A 78 -7.11 9.44 -3.24
C ASP A 78 -5.75 10.00 -3.71
N GLY A 79 -4.69 9.18 -3.61
CA GLY A 79 -3.32 9.54 -3.99
C GLY A 79 -2.53 10.28 -2.90
N GLY A 80 -3.14 10.64 -1.77
CA GLY A 80 -2.48 11.24 -0.61
C GLY A 80 -2.16 10.21 0.46
N LEU A 81 -1.08 10.44 1.22
CA LEU A 81 -0.77 9.65 2.42
C LEU A 81 -1.50 10.24 3.61
N TRP A 82 -2.10 9.39 4.44
CA TRP A 82 -2.83 9.78 5.64
C TRP A 82 -2.27 9.04 6.84
N LEU A 83 -1.89 9.79 7.87
CA LEU A 83 -1.44 9.27 9.15
C LEU A 83 -2.60 9.27 10.14
N ASN A 84 -2.83 8.13 10.76
CA ASN A 84 -3.89 7.92 11.73
C ASN A 84 -3.29 7.43 13.05
N TRP A 85 -3.80 7.95 14.16
CA TRP A 85 -3.49 7.49 15.51
C TRP A 85 -4.66 7.83 16.43
N ASP A 86 -4.94 6.99 17.41
CA ASP A 86 -6.12 7.13 18.29
C ASP A 86 -7.40 7.37 17.46
N ASP A 87 -8.10 8.48 17.69
CA ASP A 87 -9.29 8.93 16.97
C ASP A 87 -8.98 9.99 15.88
N ARG A 88 -7.70 10.18 15.55
CA ARG A 88 -7.23 11.28 14.71
C ARG A 88 -6.70 10.80 13.38
N ARG A 89 -6.80 11.71 12.42
CA ARG A 89 -6.28 11.52 11.08
C ARG A 89 -5.81 12.86 10.51
N ILE A 90 -4.63 12.84 9.90
CA ILE A 90 -4.08 14.00 9.19
C ILE A 90 -3.49 13.55 7.86
N GLU A 91 -3.43 14.46 6.89
CA GLU A 91 -2.62 14.23 5.70
C GLU A 91 -1.14 14.22 6.10
N LEU A 92 -0.42 13.19 5.64
CA LEU A 92 0.98 12.99 5.93
C LEU A 92 1.84 13.72 4.89
N THR A 93 2.35 14.88 5.30
CA THR A 93 3.29 15.71 4.56
C THR A 93 4.58 15.86 5.37
N PRO A 94 5.67 16.38 4.79
CA PRO A 94 6.89 16.65 5.56
C PRO A 94 6.67 17.57 6.77
N GLU A 95 5.72 18.51 6.68
CA GLU A 95 5.39 19.43 7.78
C GLU A 95 4.57 18.75 8.88
N SER A 96 3.50 18.03 8.51
CA SER A 96 2.68 17.34 9.49
C SER A 96 3.44 16.21 10.18
N ALA A 97 4.32 15.51 9.47
CA ALA A 97 5.24 14.53 10.05
C ALA A 97 6.18 15.16 11.10
N ARG A 98 6.73 16.35 10.82
CA ARG A 98 7.55 17.09 11.81
C ARG A 98 6.73 17.49 13.03
N ALA A 99 5.53 18.02 12.84
CA ALA A 99 4.65 18.40 13.94
C ALA A 99 4.23 17.19 14.79
N PHE A 100 3.91 16.07 14.15
CA PHE A 100 3.60 14.80 14.80
C PHE A 100 4.76 14.30 15.65
N ARG A 101 5.98 14.23 15.09
CA ARG A 101 7.18 13.80 15.83
C ARG A 101 7.54 14.73 16.98
N ALA A 102 7.25 16.02 16.87
CA ALA A 102 7.45 17.00 17.93
C ALA A 102 6.30 17.05 18.96
N CYS A 103 5.29 16.18 18.80
CA CYS A 103 4.10 16.11 19.66
C CYS A 103 3.32 17.44 19.73
N LYS A 104 3.29 18.17 18.61
CA LYS A 104 2.57 19.45 18.46
C LYS A 104 1.17 19.29 17.86
N LEU A 105 0.79 18.05 17.52
CA LEU A 105 -0.54 17.73 17.03
C LEU A 105 -1.38 17.29 18.24
N SER A 106 -2.08 18.27 18.81
CA SER A 106 -2.89 18.18 20.03
C SER A 106 -4.27 17.64 19.82
#